data_AF-A0A8M1FPX7-F1
#
_entry.id   AF-A0A8M1FPX7-F1
#
_cell.length_a   1.000
_cell.length_b   1.000
_cell.length_c   1.000
_cell.angle_alpha   90.00
_cell.angle_beta   90.00
_cell.angle_gamma   90.00
#
_symmetry.space_group_name_H-M   'P 1'
#
loop_
_entity.id
_entity.type
_entity.pdbx_description
1 polymer ?
#
loop_
_entity_poly.entity_id
_entity_poly.type
_entity_poly.pdbx_seq_one_letter_code
_entity_poly.pdbx_strand_id
1 'polypeptide(L)'
;PSCFSNLPHGAEEAALTCWKTFLHPEGDHFTLINIYKAYQDVALNSTSEHCVEKWCHDYFLNCCALRMADIIRAELLEIVKRIELPCAEPAFGSKENALNIKKALLSGHFMQIARDVDGSGNYLMLTHKQVAQLHPLSGYSISKKMPEWVLFHKFSISENNYVRITSEISPEL
;
A
#
# COMPACT_ATOMS: atom_id res chain seq x y z
N PRO A 1 -3.59 3.00 -11.35
CA PRO A 1 -4.99 2.79 -10.85
C PRO A 1 -4.93 2.20 -9.43
N SER A 2 -6.01 2.31 -8.65
CA SER A 2 -6.11 1.59 -7.37
C SER A 2 -6.21 0.08 -7.62
N CYS A 3 -5.55 -0.74 -6.80
CA CYS A 3 -5.76 -2.19 -6.81
C CYS A 3 -7.03 -2.60 -6.07
N PHE A 4 -7.60 -1.72 -5.24
CA PHE A 4 -8.92 -1.93 -4.63
C PHE A 4 -10.01 -1.54 -5.62
N SER A 5 -10.99 -2.42 -5.79
CA SER A 5 -12.16 -2.17 -6.64
C SER A 5 -13.10 -1.15 -5.99
N ASN A 6 -13.92 -0.50 -6.82
CA ASN A 6 -15.06 0.25 -6.31
C ASN A 6 -16.04 -0.73 -5.67
N LEU A 7 -16.37 -0.50 -4.40
CA LEU A 7 -17.23 -1.39 -3.65
C LEU A 7 -18.70 -1.18 -4.06
N PRO A 8 -19.45 -2.25 -4.34
CA PRO A 8 -20.90 -2.17 -4.41
C PRO A 8 -21.47 -1.73 -3.05
N HIS A 9 -22.60 -1.02 -3.08
CA HIS A 9 -23.29 -0.61 -1.87
C HIS A 9 -23.65 -1.83 -0.99
N GLY A 10 -23.24 -1.82 0.27
CA GLY A 10 -23.49 -2.91 1.23
C GLY A 10 -22.42 -4.01 1.25
N ALA A 11 -21.41 -3.95 0.38
CA ALA A 11 -20.31 -4.91 0.35
C ALA A 11 -19.10 -4.50 1.22
N GLU A 12 -19.19 -3.37 1.94
CA GLU A 12 -18.07 -2.76 2.65
C GLU A 12 -17.51 -3.66 3.75
N GLU A 13 -18.37 -4.30 4.53
CA GLU A 13 -17.95 -5.19 5.61
C GLU A 13 -17.30 -6.47 5.08
N ALA A 14 -17.84 -7.03 3.99
CA ALA A 14 -17.27 -8.19 3.32
C ALA A 14 -15.89 -7.87 2.73
N ALA A 15 -15.77 -6.74 2.02
CA ALA A 15 -14.50 -6.29 1.47
C ALA A 15 -13.46 -6.02 2.55
N LEU A 16 -13.86 -5.38 3.65
CA LEU A 16 -12.98 -5.14 4.79
C LEU A 16 -12.47 -6.45 5.41
N THR A 17 -13.34 -7.46 5.49
CA THR A 17 -12.97 -8.79 5.98
C THR A 17 -11.94 -9.45 5.08
N CYS A 18 -12.11 -9.38 3.75
CA CYS A 18 -11.12 -9.88 2.81
C CYS A 18 -9.78 -9.11 2.92
N TRP A 19 -9.82 -7.78 2.94
CA TRP A 19 -8.60 -6.96 2.96
C TRP A 19 -7.81 -7.07 4.26
N LYS A 20 -8.46 -7.37 5.39
CA LYS A 20 -7.80 -7.65 6.67
C LYS A 20 -6.75 -8.76 6.57
N THR A 21 -6.94 -9.73 5.67
CA THR A 21 -6.00 -10.85 5.47
C THR A 21 -4.66 -10.41 4.85
N PHE A 22 -4.62 -9.25 4.18
CA PHE A 22 -3.41 -8.73 3.54
C PHE A 22 -2.68 -7.67 4.37
N LEU A 23 -3.29 -7.19 5.46
CA LEU A 23 -2.73 -6.09 6.24
C LEU A 23 -1.33 -6.42 6.74
N HIS A 24 -0.42 -5.47 6.56
CA HIS A 24 0.93 -5.56 7.08
C HIS A 24 1.12 -4.54 8.21
N PRO A 25 1.74 -4.91 9.34
CA PRO A 25 1.92 -4.01 10.49
C PRO A 25 2.76 -2.76 10.18
N GLU A 26 3.68 -2.86 9.21
CA GLU A 26 4.50 -1.75 8.73
C GLU A 26 3.75 -0.74 7.82
N GLY A 27 2.46 -1.00 7.55
CA GLY A 27 1.54 -0.05 6.90
C GLY A 27 1.06 -0.44 5.51
N ASP A 28 0.41 0.50 4.86
CA ASP A 28 -0.34 0.28 3.62
C ASP A 28 0.58 -0.01 2.43
N HIS A 29 1.77 0.59 2.34
CA HIS A 29 2.72 0.28 1.27
C HIS A 29 3.13 -1.20 1.29
N PHE A 30 3.32 -1.75 2.49
CA PHE A 30 3.64 -3.16 2.69
C PHE A 30 2.41 -4.05 2.44
N THR A 31 1.22 -3.57 2.79
CA THR A 31 -0.05 -4.24 2.46
C THR A 31 -0.22 -4.36 0.95
N LEU A 32 0.14 -3.34 0.15
CA LEU A 32 0.12 -3.43 -1.31
C LEU A 32 1.08 -4.50 -1.84
N ILE A 33 2.26 -4.67 -1.22
CA ILE A 33 3.20 -5.74 -1.57
C ILE A 33 2.59 -7.11 -1.24
N ASN A 34 1.93 -7.26 -0.10
CA ASN A 34 1.21 -8.49 0.27
C ASN A 34 0.13 -8.85 -0.76
N ILE A 35 -0.70 -7.87 -1.17
CA ILE A 35 -1.75 -8.05 -2.17
C ILE A 35 -1.14 -8.52 -3.50
N TYR A 36 -0.07 -7.85 -3.96
CA TYR A 36 0.58 -8.21 -5.22
C TYR A 36 1.21 -9.61 -5.16
N LYS A 37 1.84 -9.98 -4.03
CA LYS A 37 2.37 -11.33 -3.82
C LYS A 37 1.27 -12.40 -3.85
N ALA A 38 0.16 -12.17 -3.15
CA ALA A 38 -0.98 -13.09 -3.17
C ALA A 38 -1.57 -13.24 -4.57
N TYR A 39 -1.70 -12.13 -5.31
CA TYR A 39 -2.11 -12.16 -6.71
C TYR A 39 -1.15 -12.99 -7.58
N GLN A 40 0.17 -12.80 -7.43
CA GLN A 40 1.16 -13.56 -8.22
C GLN A 40 1.10 -15.06 -7.90
N ASP A 41 0.95 -15.44 -6.63
CA ASP A 41 0.81 -16.85 -6.24
C ASP A 41 -0.42 -17.49 -6.90
N VAL A 42 -1.57 -16.79 -6.87
CA VAL A 42 -2.77 -17.26 -7.56
C VAL A 42 -2.57 -17.33 -9.08
N ALA A 43 -1.91 -16.33 -9.68
CA ALA A 43 -1.66 -16.30 -11.11
C ALA A 43 -0.75 -17.47 -11.57
N LEU A 44 0.23 -17.85 -10.75
CA LEU A 44 1.15 -18.96 -11.05
C LEU A 44 0.51 -20.34 -10.85
N ASN A 45 -0.35 -20.48 -9.84
CA ASN A 45 -0.96 -21.76 -9.48
C ASN A 45 -2.32 -22.03 -10.17
N SER A 46 -2.91 -21.02 -10.80
CA SER A 46 -4.20 -21.16 -11.48
C SER A 46 -4.07 -21.81 -12.85
N THR A 47 -5.05 -22.66 -13.18
CA THR A 47 -5.12 -23.35 -14.49
C THR A 47 -5.67 -22.47 -15.62
N SER A 48 -6.30 -21.34 -15.30
CA SER A 48 -6.87 -20.41 -16.27
C SER A 48 -6.91 -18.97 -15.77
N GLU A 49 -6.90 -18.02 -16.69
CA GLU A 49 -7.04 -16.58 -16.40
C GLU A 49 -8.37 -16.26 -15.68
N HIS A 50 -9.43 -17.01 -16.00
CA HIS A 50 -10.73 -16.88 -15.35
C HIS A 50 -10.67 -17.15 -13.83
N CYS A 51 -9.85 -18.10 -13.39
CA CYS A 51 -9.66 -18.38 -11.96
C CYS A 51 -9.02 -17.17 -11.24
N VAL A 52 -8.07 -16.51 -11.90
CA VAL A 52 -7.38 -15.32 -11.35
C VAL A 52 -8.34 -14.12 -11.29
N GLU A 53 -9.16 -13.92 -12.32
CA GLU A 53 -10.19 -12.88 -12.33
C GLU A 53 -11.23 -13.09 -11.23
N LYS A 54 -11.69 -14.34 -11.08
CA LYS A 54 -12.62 -14.71 -10.01
C LYS A 54 -12.01 -14.45 -8.64
N TRP A 55 -10.76 -14.83 -8.41
CA TRP A 55 -10.07 -14.52 -7.15
C TRP A 55 -10.00 -13.02 -6.89
N CYS A 56 -9.64 -12.21 -7.89
CA CYS A 56 -9.62 -10.76 -7.73
C CYS A 56 -11.01 -10.22 -7.39
N HIS A 57 -12.06 -10.72 -8.05
CA HIS A 57 -13.44 -10.37 -7.75
C HIS A 57 -13.83 -10.71 -6.30
N ASP A 58 -13.56 -11.95 -5.87
CA ASP A 58 -13.92 -12.45 -4.53
C ASP A 58 -13.20 -11.68 -3.39
N TYR A 59 -12.03 -11.09 -3.68
CA TYR A 59 -11.28 -10.25 -2.74
C TYR A 59 -11.47 -8.74 -2.96
N PHE A 60 -12.42 -8.33 -3.81
CA PHE A 60 -12.70 -6.92 -4.13
C PHE A 60 -11.48 -6.16 -4.66
N LEU A 61 -10.68 -6.85 -5.48
CA LEU A 61 -9.47 -6.34 -6.12
C LEU A 61 -9.70 -6.11 -7.62
N ASN A 62 -9.01 -5.11 -8.16
CA ASN A 62 -9.04 -4.77 -9.57
C ASN A 62 -7.99 -5.60 -10.32
N CYS A 63 -8.43 -6.66 -10.99
CA CYS A 63 -7.55 -7.57 -11.75
C CYS A 63 -6.74 -6.82 -12.82
N CYS A 64 -7.35 -5.88 -13.55
CA CYS A 64 -6.64 -5.09 -14.56
C CYS A 64 -5.52 -4.23 -13.95
N ALA A 65 -5.74 -3.65 -12.77
CA ALA A 65 -4.72 -2.87 -12.07
C ALA A 65 -3.55 -3.75 -11.62
N LEU A 66 -3.81 -4.99 -11.18
CA LEU A 66 -2.78 -5.95 -10.77
C LEU A 66 -2.00 -6.50 -11.97
N ARG A 67 -2.67 -6.81 -13.09
CA ARG A 67 -2.00 -7.14 -14.36
C ARG A 67 -1.09 -6.01 -14.83
N MET A 68 -1.58 -4.77 -14.78
CA MET A 68 -0.78 -3.60 -15.12
C MET A 68 0.44 -3.46 -14.20
N ALA A 69 0.31 -3.74 -12.90
CA ALA A 69 1.44 -3.73 -11.98
C ALA A 69 2.50 -4.78 -12.35
N ASP A 70 2.08 -5.95 -12.85
CA ASP A 70 2.99 -7.00 -13.32
C ASP A 70 3.79 -6.55 -14.55
N ILE A 71 3.11 -5.94 -15.53
CA ILE A 71 3.74 -5.38 -16.74
C ILE A 71 4.76 -4.30 -16.35
N ILE A 72 4.35 -3.32 -15.54
CA ILE A 72 5.22 -2.22 -15.09
C ILE A 72 6.43 -2.77 -14.33
N ARG A 73 6.25 -3.77 -13.47
CA ARG A 73 7.37 -4.37 -12.74
C ARG A 73 8.35 -5.06 -13.69
N ALA A 74 7.87 -5.78 -14.70
CA ALA A 74 8.74 -6.41 -15.70
C ALA A 74 9.55 -5.36 -16.48
N GLU A 75 8.91 -4.27 -16.92
CA GLU A 75 9.58 -3.16 -17.61
C GLU A 75 10.65 -2.49 -16.74
N LEU A 76 10.33 -2.22 -15.47
CA LEU A 76 11.29 -1.65 -14.51
C LEU A 76 12.49 -2.59 -14.30
N LEU A 77 12.28 -3.90 -14.21
CA LEU A 77 13.36 -4.87 -14.08
C LEU A 77 14.27 -4.87 -15.32
N GLU A 78 13.71 -4.78 -16.52
CA GLU A 78 14.51 -4.69 -17.75
C GLU A 78 15.33 -3.39 -17.78
N ILE A 79 14.78 -2.27 -17.31
CA ILE A 79 15.53 -1.02 -17.19
C ILE A 79 16.69 -1.18 -16.20
N VAL A 80 16.42 -1.71 -15.00
CA VAL A 80 17.43 -1.91 -13.95
C VAL A 80 18.58 -2.79 -14.45
N LYS A 81 18.27 -3.88 -15.18
CA LYS A 81 19.29 -4.73 -15.83
C LYS A 81 20.08 -3.97 -16.88
N ARG A 82 19.42 -3.18 -17.73
CA ARG A 82 20.07 -2.42 -18.82
C ARG A 82 21.06 -1.37 -18.29
N ILE A 83 20.79 -0.79 -17.13
CA ILE A 83 21.69 0.18 -16.48
C ILE A 83 22.65 -0.49 -15.49
N GLU A 84 22.73 -1.82 -15.50
CA GLU A 84 23.65 -2.63 -14.69
C GLU A 84 23.53 -2.38 -13.18
N LEU A 85 22.33 -2.02 -12.71
CA LEU A 85 22.08 -1.89 -11.29
C LEU A 85 21.92 -3.28 -10.65
N PRO A 86 22.60 -3.55 -9.51
CA PRO A 86 22.47 -4.83 -8.81
C PRO A 86 21.03 -5.11 -8.39
N CYS A 87 20.50 -6.25 -8.80
CA CYS A 87 19.22 -6.77 -8.32
C CYS A 87 19.47 -7.76 -7.18
N ALA A 88 19.02 -7.42 -5.98
CA ALA A 88 19.02 -8.36 -4.86
C ALA A 88 17.85 -9.34 -4.96
N GLU A 89 18.01 -10.53 -4.39
CA GLU A 89 16.93 -11.50 -4.28
C GLU A 89 15.78 -10.96 -3.41
N PRO A 90 14.52 -11.39 -3.67
CA PRO A 90 13.37 -10.95 -2.89
C PRO A 90 13.49 -11.34 -1.40
N ALA A 91 13.70 -10.36 -0.52
CA ALA A 91 13.86 -10.56 0.93
C ALA A 91 12.68 -9.99 1.75
N PHE A 92 11.52 -9.82 1.12
CA PHE A 92 10.34 -9.23 1.78
C PHE A 92 9.89 -10.07 2.99
N GLY A 93 9.80 -9.41 4.15
CA GLY A 93 9.41 -10.02 5.43
C GLY A 93 10.49 -9.94 6.50
N SER A 94 11.76 -9.67 6.15
CA SER A 94 12.81 -9.44 7.15
C SER A 94 12.76 -8.01 7.72
N LYS A 95 13.21 -7.83 8.97
CA LYS A 95 13.29 -6.50 9.61
C LYS A 95 14.19 -5.54 8.82
N GLU A 96 15.32 -6.06 8.32
CA GLU A 96 16.25 -5.28 7.51
C GLU A 96 15.63 -4.84 6.18
N ASN A 97 14.92 -5.75 5.51
CA ASN A 97 14.23 -5.41 4.27
C ASN A 97 13.13 -4.37 4.50
N ALA A 98 12.38 -4.47 5.60
CA ALA A 98 11.38 -3.47 5.95
C ALA A 98 12.01 -2.08 6.15
N LEU A 99 13.15 -2.01 6.84
CA LEU A 99 13.91 -0.77 6.99
C LEU A 99 14.36 -0.21 5.63
N ASN A 100 14.90 -1.06 4.76
CA ASN A 100 15.37 -0.65 3.44
C ASN A 100 14.23 -0.16 2.53
N ILE A 101 13.05 -0.79 2.60
CA ILE A 101 11.86 -0.31 1.88
C ILE A 101 11.45 1.08 2.37
N LYS A 102 11.41 1.31 3.69
CA LYS A 102 11.06 2.63 4.23
C LYS A 102 12.07 3.71 3.83
N LYS A 103 13.38 3.39 3.85
CA LYS A 103 14.43 4.29 3.35
C LYS A 103 14.26 4.63 1.87
N ALA A 104 13.95 3.63 1.04
CA ALA A 104 13.69 3.83 -0.38
C ALA A 104 12.42 4.67 -0.63
N LEU A 105 11.37 4.49 0.16
CA LEU A 105 10.17 5.35 0.09
C LEU A 105 10.52 6.78 0.49
N LEU A 106 11.27 6.96 1.59
CA LEU A 106 11.68 8.28 2.07
C LEU A 106 12.53 9.04 1.07
N SER A 107 13.46 8.37 0.37
CA SER A 107 14.32 9.05 -0.61
C SER A 107 13.52 9.66 -1.78
N GLY A 108 12.40 9.05 -2.17
CA GLY A 108 11.51 9.57 -3.21
C GLY A 108 10.38 10.48 -2.68
N HIS A 109 9.94 10.27 -1.44
CA HIS A 109 8.72 10.87 -0.90
C HIS A 109 8.94 11.65 0.41
N PHE A 110 10.15 12.18 0.65
CA PHE A 110 10.49 12.93 1.88
C PHE A 110 9.62 14.19 2.12
N MET A 111 8.94 14.72 1.09
CA MET A 111 7.99 15.84 1.27
C MET A 111 6.58 15.37 1.64
N GLN A 112 6.29 14.08 1.61
CA GLN A 112 4.97 13.52 1.91
C GLN A 112 4.97 12.88 3.30
N ILE A 113 5.40 13.68 4.29
CA ILE A 113 5.45 13.30 5.69
C ILE A 113 4.35 14.02 6.46
N ALA A 114 3.69 13.29 7.34
CA ALA A 114 2.71 13.84 8.26
C ALA A 114 2.91 13.30 9.67
N ARG A 115 2.56 14.14 10.65
CA ARG A 115 2.63 13.81 12.07
C ARG A 115 1.25 13.82 12.68
N ASP A 116 0.92 12.79 13.44
CA ASP A 116 -0.32 12.76 14.22
C ASP A 116 -0.28 13.84 15.30
N VAL A 117 -1.36 14.58 15.47
CA VAL A 117 -1.40 15.73 16.39
C VAL A 117 -2.15 15.47 17.70
N ASP A 118 -2.97 14.41 17.75
CA ASP A 118 -3.90 14.18 18.86
C ASP A 118 -4.12 12.71 19.24
N GLY A 119 -3.37 11.76 18.67
CA GLY A 119 -3.54 10.33 18.93
C GLY A 119 -4.74 9.71 18.21
N SER A 120 -5.51 10.50 17.45
CA SER A 120 -6.79 10.10 16.86
C SER A 120 -6.72 9.94 15.34
N GLY A 121 -5.52 10.03 14.76
CA GLY A 121 -5.30 9.90 13.33
C GLY A 121 -5.57 11.20 12.56
N ASN A 122 -5.45 12.35 13.24
CA ASN A 122 -5.45 13.65 12.60
C ASN A 122 -4.00 14.03 12.29
N TYR A 123 -3.62 13.93 11.03
CA TYR A 123 -2.24 14.09 10.59
C TYR A 123 -1.98 15.48 10.01
N LEU A 124 -1.04 16.22 10.61
CA LEU A 124 -0.51 17.46 10.07
C LEU A 124 0.56 17.14 9.01
N MET A 125 0.27 17.44 7.75
CA MET A 125 1.25 17.33 6.65
C MET A 125 2.29 18.44 6.77
N LEU A 126 3.57 18.08 6.89
CA LEU A 126 4.63 19.05 7.18
C LEU A 126 4.84 20.09 6.07
N THR A 127 4.76 19.65 4.82
CA THR A 127 5.05 20.51 3.65
C THR A 127 3.98 21.58 3.44
N HIS A 128 2.71 21.25 3.66
CA HIS A 128 1.59 22.14 3.36
C HIS A 128 0.95 22.74 4.62
N LYS A 129 1.33 22.28 5.81
CA LYS A 129 0.75 22.67 7.11
C LYS A 129 -0.77 22.52 7.15
N GLN A 130 -1.28 21.52 6.45
CA GLN A 130 -2.70 21.17 6.42
C GLN A 130 -2.93 19.89 7.22
N VAL A 131 -4.04 19.84 7.96
CA VAL A 131 -4.46 18.66 8.70
C VAL A 131 -5.40 17.83 7.84
N ALA A 132 -5.20 16.52 7.85
CA ALA A 132 -6.02 15.55 7.17
C ALA A 132 -6.17 14.30 8.02
N GLN A 133 -7.32 13.65 7.93
CA GLN A 133 -7.57 12.40 8.65
C GLN A 133 -6.87 11.25 7.96
N LEU A 134 -6.45 10.27 8.74
CA LEU A 134 -6.08 8.98 8.19
C LEU A 134 -7.31 8.34 7.53
N HIS A 135 -7.13 7.79 6.33
CA HIS A 135 -8.25 7.16 5.64
C HIS A 135 -8.80 5.94 6.44
N PRO A 136 -10.13 5.77 6.55
CA PRO A 136 -10.73 4.66 7.33
C PRO A 136 -10.33 3.26 6.86
N LEU A 137 -9.99 3.10 5.58
CA LEU A 137 -9.52 1.83 5.01
C LEU A 137 -8.03 1.56 5.19
N SER A 138 -7.26 2.47 5.81
CA SER A 138 -5.87 2.20 6.14
C SER A 138 -5.77 1.05 7.16
N GLY A 139 -4.72 0.24 7.06
CA GLY A 139 -4.45 -0.82 8.04
C GLY A 139 -4.33 -0.30 9.48
N TYR A 140 -3.85 0.93 9.64
CA TYR A 140 -3.75 1.62 10.93
C TYR A 140 -5.12 1.97 11.53
N SER A 141 -6.04 2.48 10.71
CA SER A 141 -7.44 2.74 11.11
C SER A 141 -8.14 1.45 11.52
N ILE A 142 -7.95 0.38 10.76
CA ILE A 142 -8.59 -0.92 11.01
C ILE A 142 -8.06 -1.57 12.30
N SER A 143 -6.75 -1.49 12.52
CA SER A 143 -6.08 -2.06 13.70
C SER A 143 -6.12 -1.15 14.93
N LYS A 144 -6.63 0.09 14.80
CA LYS A 144 -6.63 1.12 15.83
C LYS A 144 -5.23 1.43 16.38
N LYS A 145 -4.20 1.32 15.53
CA LYS A 145 -2.83 1.72 15.83
C LYS A 145 -2.54 3.01 15.06
N MET A 146 -2.35 4.13 15.75
CA MET A 146 -1.98 5.42 15.13
C MET A 146 -0.49 5.68 15.33
N PRO A 147 0.36 5.52 14.31
CA PRO A 147 1.76 5.89 14.40
C PRO A 147 1.91 7.40 14.49
N GLU A 148 2.85 7.89 15.31
CA GLU A 148 3.11 9.32 15.44
C GLU A 148 3.55 9.94 14.11
N TRP A 149 4.39 9.23 13.36
CA TRP A 149 4.98 9.70 12.11
C TRP A 149 4.65 8.75 10.97
N VAL A 150 4.12 9.30 9.88
CA VAL A 150 3.79 8.53 8.68
C VAL A 150 4.33 9.20 7.42
N LEU A 151 4.78 8.37 6.50
CA LEU A 151 4.89 8.72 5.10
C LEU A 151 3.57 8.36 4.42
N PHE A 152 3.02 9.27 3.61
CA PHE A 152 1.79 9.04 2.84
C PHE A 152 2.07 9.15 1.34
N HIS A 153 1.35 8.39 0.50
CA HIS A 153 1.51 8.49 -0.95
C HIS A 153 0.51 9.46 -1.59
N LYS A 154 -0.71 9.55 -1.04
CA LYS A 154 -1.79 10.34 -1.62
C LYS A 154 -2.48 11.20 -0.58
N PHE A 155 -2.80 12.41 -0.99
CA PHE A 155 -3.71 13.32 -0.30
C PHE A 155 -4.98 13.46 -1.15
N SER A 156 -6.15 13.36 -0.53
CA SER A 156 -7.44 13.48 -1.21
C SER A 156 -8.28 14.55 -0.54
N ILE A 157 -8.76 15.50 -1.35
CA ILE A 157 -9.67 16.55 -0.92
C ILE A 157 -11.09 16.10 -1.30
N SER A 158 -11.96 15.96 -0.30
CA SER A 158 -13.37 15.62 -0.46
C SER A 158 -14.20 16.34 0.61
N GLU A 159 -15.32 15.78 1.06
CA GLU A 159 -16.05 16.30 2.24
C GLU A 159 -15.14 16.29 3.49
N ASN A 160 -14.31 15.26 3.62
CA ASN A 160 -13.21 15.19 4.56
C ASN A 160 -11.88 15.04 3.80
N ASN A 161 -10.84 15.68 4.32
CA ASN A 161 -9.49 15.58 3.78
C ASN A 161 -8.82 14.33 4.30
N TYR A 162 -8.27 13.49 3.42
CA TYR A 162 -7.65 12.21 3.81
C TYR A 162 -6.21 12.06 3.31
N VAL A 163 -5.34 11.55 4.19
CA VAL A 163 -4.08 10.91 3.78
C VAL A 163 -4.33 9.43 3.52
N ARG A 164 -3.73 8.91 2.45
CA ARG A 164 -3.94 7.55 1.96
C ARG A 164 -2.62 6.87 1.62
N ILE A 165 -2.61 5.56 1.78
CA ILE A 165 -1.44 4.69 1.60
C ILE A 165 -0.33 5.20 2.51
N THR A 166 -0.44 4.86 3.79
CA THR A 166 0.45 5.36 4.84
C THR A 166 1.36 4.26 5.38
N SER A 167 2.61 4.59 5.68
CA SER A 167 3.52 3.71 6.43
C SER A 167 4.21 4.47 7.56
N GLU A 168 4.29 3.82 8.72
CA GLU A 168 4.99 4.29 9.91
C GLU A 168 6.47 4.49 9.61
N ILE A 169 6.99 5.66 9.96
CA ILE A 169 8.41 6.00 9.89
C ILE A 169 8.89 6.51 11.24
N SER A 170 10.20 6.70 11.39
CA SER A 170 10.79 7.40 12.53
C SER A 170 11.58 8.62 12.02
N PRO A 171 11.65 9.73 12.79
CA PRO A 171 12.43 10.91 12.40
C PRO A 171 13.92 10.63 12.19
N GLU A 172 14.46 9.59 12.83
CA GLU A 172 15.88 9.20 12.75
C GLU A 172 16.20 8.32 11.54
N LEU A 173 15.20 7.91 10.76
CA LEU A 173 15.35 7.02 9.61
C LEU A 173 15.85 7.75 8.36
#